data_AF-A0A3S0AAM7-F1
#
_entry.id   AF-A0A3S0AAM7-F1
#
_cell.length_a   1.000
_cell.length_b   1.000
_cell.length_c   1.000
_cell.angle_alpha   90.00
_cell.angle_beta   90.00
_cell.angle_gamma   90.00
#
_symmetry.space_group_name_H-M   'P 1'
#
loop_
_entity.id
_entity.type
_entity.pdbx_description
1 polymer ?
#
loop_
_entity_poly.entity_id
_entity_poly.type
_entity_poly.pdbx_seq_one_letter_code
_entity_poly.pdbx_strand_id
1 'polypeptide(L)'
;MIEEQLPFALRDEEELSVDLIEAQYALKNSKDKNNAKSLVILVSGIELAGKGEAVKQLREWVDPRYLRVKADPPSLFSNKQSFWQPYARHIPSEGQIQIFFGNWYSDLLSTAMHVSKPLDETMFDAYIENMRAFEQDLKNNHVDVIKVWFDLPWKSLQKRLDSMDSSEQRWHKLMGLDWRNKKQYDTVQKLRQRFTDDWYVIDCDDCISRDQQFAQYILQALKKLPKHKTTVRTKWKQTAVPEALLQPATDELDKDQYKDELKKLTKKVSEALRNDSRNVVVTFEGMDAAGKGGAIKRIVKNLDPREYEIYTIAAPEQYELRRPYLWRFWTKIQPEEKISIFDRTWYGRVLVERIEGFAKPAEWQRAYDEINRFEKDLVDNQTVLVKFWLAISKEEQEARFKAREQTPHKRFKITPEDWRNRGHWDEYLNAAADMFERTNTEYAPWHIVATNDKYSARIQVLKAILKQLKAD
;
A
#
# COMPACT_ATOMS: atom_id res chain seq x y z
N MET A 1 20.16 -1.25 -12.09
CA MET A 1 20.97 -0.94 -13.29
C MET A 1 20.06 -0.24 -14.28
N ILE A 2 20.29 1.06 -14.48
CA ILE A 2 19.67 1.82 -15.58
C ILE A 2 20.23 1.19 -16.87
N GLU A 3 19.35 0.69 -17.75
CA GLU A 3 19.76 0.33 -19.13
C GLU A 3 20.43 1.57 -19.74
N GLU A 4 21.59 1.38 -20.40
CA GLU A 4 22.39 2.46 -21.00
C GLU A 4 21.52 3.62 -21.48
N GLN A 5 21.67 4.78 -20.84
CA GLN A 5 20.99 6.01 -21.26
C GLN A 5 21.40 6.26 -22.71
N LEU A 6 20.46 6.09 -23.64
CA LEU A 6 20.69 6.42 -25.04
C LEU A 6 21.16 7.89 -25.09
N PRO A 7 22.17 8.21 -25.91
CA PRO A 7 22.67 9.57 -26.00
C PRO A 7 21.53 10.51 -26.42
N PHE A 8 21.25 11.50 -25.58
CA PHE A 8 20.22 12.50 -25.86
C PHE A 8 20.59 13.30 -27.11
N ALA A 9 19.62 13.47 -28.01
CA ALA A 9 19.70 14.36 -29.14
C ALA A 9 18.36 15.07 -29.32
N LEU A 10 18.42 16.33 -29.75
CA LEU A 10 17.22 17.06 -30.15
C LEU A 10 16.59 16.37 -31.37
N ARG A 11 15.27 16.27 -31.33
CA ARG A 11 14.43 15.71 -32.38
C ARG A 11 13.52 16.78 -32.95
N ASP A 12 12.98 16.50 -34.12
CA ASP A 12 11.84 17.23 -34.63
C ASP A 12 10.65 17.09 -33.67
N GLU A 13 9.99 18.20 -33.36
CA GLU A 13 8.92 18.24 -32.35
C GLU A 13 7.65 17.50 -32.81
N GLU A 14 7.33 17.57 -34.11
CA GLU A 14 6.16 16.88 -34.66
C GLU A 14 6.39 15.38 -34.63
N GLU A 15 7.57 14.92 -35.04
CA GLU A 15 7.94 13.50 -34.98
C GLU A 15 7.91 12.97 -33.53
N LEU A 16 8.47 13.71 -32.57
CA LEU A 16 8.47 13.34 -31.16
C LEU A 16 7.04 13.25 -30.59
N SER A 17 6.18 14.22 -30.94
CA SER A 17 4.77 14.24 -30.55
C SER A 17 4.01 13.04 -31.09
N VAL A 18 4.17 12.69 -32.38
CA VAL A 18 3.56 11.49 -32.98
C VAL A 18 3.99 10.23 -32.25
N ASP A 19 5.29 10.07 -32.01
CA ASP A 19 5.88 8.95 -31.29
C ASP A 19 5.29 8.78 -29.88
N LEU A 20 5.11 9.90 -29.16
CA LEU A 20 4.53 9.93 -27.82
C LEU A 20 3.05 9.54 -27.83
N ILE A 21 2.28 10.07 -28.77
CA ILE A 21 0.86 9.75 -28.91
C ILE A 21 0.69 8.27 -29.22
N GLU A 22 1.45 7.72 -30.18
CA GLU A 22 1.40 6.30 -30.50
C GLU A 22 1.72 5.43 -29.29
N ALA A 23 2.78 5.77 -28.54
CA ALA A 23 3.16 5.03 -27.34
C ALA A 23 2.13 5.17 -26.20
N GLN A 24 1.53 6.35 -26.03
CA GLN A 24 0.46 6.59 -25.05
C GLN A 24 -0.79 5.76 -25.39
N TYR A 25 -1.18 5.70 -26.66
CA TYR A 25 -2.30 4.87 -27.10
C TYR A 25 -1.99 3.37 -26.99
N ALA A 26 -0.75 2.94 -27.25
CA ALA A 26 -0.32 1.57 -27.03
C ALA A 26 -0.45 1.18 -25.54
N LEU A 27 -0.01 2.06 -24.62
CA LEU A 27 -0.20 1.87 -23.18
C LEU A 27 -1.69 1.79 -22.83
N LYS A 28 -2.50 2.75 -23.26
CA LYS A 28 -3.96 2.75 -23.02
C LYS A 28 -4.62 1.46 -23.51
N ASN A 29 -4.26 1.02 -24.71
CA ASN A 29 -4.79 -0.19 -25.33
C ASN A 29 -4.20 -1.49 -24.75
N SER A 30 -3.21 -1.41 -23.85
CA SER A 30 -2.71 -2.56 -23.10
C SER A 30 -3.61 -2.97 -21.93
N LYS A 31 -4.55 -2.09 -21.53
CA LYS A 31 -5.50 -2.34 -20.44
C LYS A 31 -6.20 -3.71 -20.57
N ASP A 32 -6.29 -4.43 -19.46
CA ASP A 32 -6.88 -5.77 -19.36
C ASP A 32 -6.17 -6.86 -20.22
N LYS A 33 -4.96 -6.59 -20.73
CA LYS A 33 -4.13 -7.57 -21.46
C LYS A 33 -3.01 -8.13 -20.58
N ASN A 34 -2.40 -9.24 -21.03
CA ASN A 34 -1.33 -9.94 -20.29
C ASN A 34 -0.01 -9.14 -20.16
N ASN A 35 0.10 -8.00 -20.84
CA ASN A 35 1.21 -7.05 -20.78
C ASN A 35 0.76 -5.65 -20.33
N ALA A 36 -0.43 -5.57 -19.70
CA ALA A 36 -0.98 -4.32 -19.20
C ALA A 36 -0.04 -3.70 -18.16
N LYS A 37 0.19 -2.40 -18.27
CA LYS A 37 0.91 -1.66 -17.24
C LYS A 37 0.28 -0.31 -17.01
N SER A 38 0.68 0.35 -15.94
CA SER A 38 0.44 1.78 -15.75
C SER A 38 1.74 2.51 -15.46
N LEU A 39 1.71 3.83 -15.56
CA LEU A 39 2.90 4.66 -15.43
C LEU A 39 2.70 5.76 -14.39
N VAL A 40 3.59 5.81 -13.42
CA VAL A 40 3.77 6.91 -12.48
C VAL A 40 5.01 7.69 -12.87
N ILE A 41 4.89 9.02 -12.92
CA ILE A 41 5.99 9.93 -13.21
C ILE A 41 6.16 10.87 -12.01
N LEU A 42 7.27 10.74 -11.29
CA LEU A 42 7.64 11.62 -10.19
C LEU A 42 8.41 12.81 -10.76
N VAL A 43 7.84 14.00 -10.61
CA VAL A 43 8.46 15.26 -11.02
C VAL A 43 8.95 15.98 -9.77
N SER A 44 10.27 16.00 -9.59
CA SER A 44 10.96 16.68 -8.49
C SER A 44 12.08 17.57 -9.04
N GLY A 45 12.62 18.48 -8.23
CA GLY A 45 13.71 19.34 -8.67
C GLY A 45 13.72 20.70 -8.03
N ILE A 46 14.71 21.50 -8.43
CA ILE A 46 14.93 22.88 -7.97
C ILE A 46 13.75 23.76 -8.37
N GLU A 47 13.46 24.78 -7.56
CA GLU A 47 12.44 25.77 -7.88
C GLU A 47 12.79 26.57 -9.13
N LEU A 48 11.81 26.98 -9.93
CA LEU A 48 12.02 27.64 -11.22
C LEU A 48 12.86 26.86 -12.25
N ALA A 49 13.13 25.57 -12.03
CA ALA A 49 13.79 24.71 -13.02
C ALA A 49 12.88 24.37 -14.22
N GLY A 50 11.63 24.83 -14.24
CA GLY A 50 10.74 24.62 -15.37
C GLY A 50 9.93 23.31 -15.33
N LYS A 51 9.73 22.75 -14.13
CA LYS A 51 8.99 21.49 -13.92
C LYS A 51 7.56 21.57 -14.47
N GLY A 52 6.87 22.68 -14.20
CA GLY A 52 5.48 22.88 -14.63
C GLY A 52 5.39 23.10 -16.13
N GLU A 53 6.34 23.85 -16.69
CA GLU A 53 6.50 24.17 -18.10
C GLU A 53 6.76 22.91 -18.91
N ALA A 54 7.65 22.03 -18.45
CA ALA A 54 7.92 20.74 -19.11
C ALA A 54 6.70 19.82 -19.13
N VAL A 55 5.94 19.76 -18.02
CA VAL A 55 4.68 18.99 -17.99
C VAL A 55 3.59 19.64 -18.84
N LYS A 56 3.56 20.96 -18.93
CA LYS A 56 2.66 21.69 -19.84
C LYS A 56 3.02 21.38 -21.30
N GLN A 57 4.30 21.45 -21.66
CA GLN A 57 4.76 21.11 -23.01
C GLN A 57 4.47 19.66 -23.37
N LEU A 58 4.71 18.73 -22.44
CA LEU A 58 4.33 17.33 -22.62
C LEU A 58 2.83 17.17 -22.90
N ARG A 59 1.96 17.93 -22.22
CA ARG A 59 0.51 17.90 -22.45
C ARG A 59 0.10 18.39 -23.84
N GLU A 60 0.90 19.23 -24.48
CA GLU A 60 0.70 19.64 -25.88
C GLU A 60 1.16 18.55 -26.86
N TRP A 61 2.19 17.78 -26.50
CA TRP A 61 2.72 16.68 -27.32
C TRP A 61 2.00 15.33 -27.15
N VAL A 62 1.09 15.19 -26.18
CA VAL A 62 0.31 13.97 -25.95
C VAL A 62 -1.18 14.25 -25.89
N ASP A 63 -2.02 13.23 -25.88
CA ASP A 63 -3.45 13.44 -25.59
C ASP A 63 -3.63 13.73 -24.07
N PRO A 64 -4.05 14.96 -23.69
CA PRO A 64 -4.18 15.31 -22.28
C PRO A 64 -5.28 14.53 -21.55
N ARG A 65 -6.22 13.90 -22.28
CA ARG A 65 -7.28 13.07 -21.67
C ARG A 65 -6.73 11.80 -21.02
N TYR A 66 -5.55 11.35 -21.44
CA TYR A 66 -4.89 10.15 -20.92
C TYR A 66 -3.65 10.47 -20.05
N LEU A 67 -3.42 11.73 -19.73
CA LEU A 67 -2.35 12.19 -18.85
C LEU A 67 -2.92 12.86 -17.60
N ARG A 68 -2.91 12.15 -16.48
CA ARG A 68 -3.37 12.71 -15.19
C ARG A 68 -2.22 13.40 -14.48
N VAL A 69 -2.54 14.50 -13.81
CA VAL A 69 -1.58 15.25 -12.99
C VAL A 69 -2.19 15.46 -11.62
N LYS A 70 -1.45 15.08 -10.59
CA LYS A 70 -1.71 15.44 -9.20
C LYS A 70 -0.57 16.36 -8.78
N ALA A 71 -0.94 17.52 -8.26
CA ALA A 71 0.00 18.50 -7.77
C ALA A 71 -0.51 19.02 -6.43
N ASP A 72 0.14 18.59 -5.36
CA ASP A 72 -0.10 19.08 -4.02
C ASP A 72 1.18 19.71 -3.49
N PRO A 73 1.08 20.71 -2.58
CA PRO A 73 2.23 21.15 -1.82
C PRO A 73 2.85 19.98 -1.04
N PRO A 74 4.18 19.89 -0.92
CA PRO A 74 4.82 18.86 -0.10
C PRO A 74 4.29 18.88 1.33
N SER A 75 3.99 17.70 1.85
CA SER A 75 3.56 17.49 3.22
C SER A 75 4.73 17.01 4.08
N LEU A 76 4.78 17.44 5.34
CA LEU A 76 5.79 16.95 6.28
C LEU A 76 5.39 15.55 6.75
N PHE A 77 6.37 14.64 6.87
CA PHE A 77 6.10 13.33 7.44
C PHE A 77 5.58 13.45 8.87
N SER A 78 4.57 12.65 9.15
CA SER A 78 4.01 12.50 10.48
C SER A 78 4.27 11.08 10.96
N ASN A 79 4.22 10.88 12.27
CA ASN A 79 4.28 9.53 12.84
C ASN A 79 2.92 8.81 12.80
N LYS A 80 1.88 9.39 12.21
CA LYS A 80 0.52 8.80 12.13
C LYS A 80 0.12 8.38 10.73
N GLN A 81 0.96 8.67 9.74
CA GLN A 81 0.63 8.44 8.34
C GLN A 81 1.89 7.99 7.60
N SER A 82 1.82 6.81 6.99
CA SER A 82 2.89 6.29 6.13
C SER A 82 3.04 7.18 4.88
N PHE A 83 4.27 7.29 4.37
CA PHE A 83 4.60 8.21 3.26
C PHE A 83 3.76 7.97 1.99
N TRP A 84 3.29 6.74 1.75
CA TRP A 84 2.50 6.40 0.56
C TRP A 84 1.00 6.71 0.68
N GLN A 85 0.46 6.88 1.90
CA GLN A 85 -0.99 7.03 2.12
C GLN A 85 -1.61 8.23 1.37
N PRO A 86 -1.00 9.42 1.32
CA PRO A 86 -1.53 10.56 0.54
C PRO A 86 -1.69 10.25 -0.96
N TYR A 87 -0.88 9.33 -1.48
CA TYR A 87 -0.79 9.00 -2.90
C TYR A 87 -1.61 7.77 -3.28
N ALA A 88 -1.95 6.90 -2.33
CA ALA A 88 -2.61 5.62 -2.57
C ALA A 88 -3.82 5.72 -3.51
N ARG A 89 -4.75 6.65 -3.26
CA ARG A 89 -5.96 6.83 -4.08
C ARG A 89 -5.67 7.22 -5.55
N HIS A 90 -4.49 7.78 -5.81
CA HIS A 90 -4.09 8.33 -7.10
C HIS A 90 -3.12 7.44 -7.87
N ILE A 91 -2.64 6.34 -7.29
CA ILE A 91 -1.92 5.30 -8.05
C ILE A 91 -2.77 4.95 -9.28
N PRO A 92 -2.21 4.90 -10.50
CA PRO A 92 -2.98 4.74 -11.74
C PRO A 92 -3.46 3.31 -11.94
N SER A 93 -4.56 3.14 -12.69
CA SER A 93 -4.98 1.81 -13.15
C SER A 93 -4.23 1.44 -14.42
N GLU A 94 -4.27 0.17 -14.81
CA GLU A 94 -3.76 -0.30 -16.11
C GLU A 94 -4.17 0.64 -17.27
N GLY A 95 -3.20 0.95 -18.12
CA GLY A 95 -3.32 1.85 -19.25
C GLY A 95 -3.34 3.34 -18.92
N GLN A 96 -3.16 3.74 -17.66
CA GLN A 96 -3.15 5.15 -17.25
C GLN A 96 -1.74 5.67 -16.93
N ILE A 97 -1.57 6.98 -17.14
CA ILE A 97 -0.38 7.74 -16.76
C ILE A 97 -0.76 8.73 -15.66
N GLN A 98 0.01 8.76 -14.59
CA GLN A 98 -0.15 9.68 -13.46
C GLN A 98 1.17 10.40 -13.17
N ILE A 99 1.16 11.73 -13.32
CA ILE A 99 2.25 12.60 -12.87
C ILE A 99 1.99 13.03 -11.42
N PHE A 100 3.02 12.97 -10.58
CA PHE A 100 3.03 13.50 -9.22
C PHE A 100 4.05 14.63 -9.08
N PHE A 101 3.54 15.85 -8.89
CA PHE A 101 4.29 16.93 -8.24
C PHE A 101 4.10 16.83 -6.73
N GLY A 102 5.09 17.28 -5.96
CA GLY A 102 5.02 17.19 -4.51
C GLY A 102 4.82 15.74 -4.07
N ASN A 103 5.65 14.83 -4.61
CA ASN A 103 5.60 13.39 -4.34
C ASN A 103 6.34 13.03 -3.04
N TRP A 104 6.38 11.74 -2.70
CA TRP A 104 7.00 11.25 -1.45
C TRP A 104 8.48 11.63 -1.26
N TYR A 105 9.25 11.90 -2.32
CA TYR A 105 10.60 12.46 -2.19
C TYR A 105 10.60 13.97 -1.91
N SER A 106 9.61 14.68 -2.44
CA SER A 106 9.41 16.09 -2.11
C SER A 106 9.02 16.26 -0.64
N ASP A 107 8.17 15.36 -0.12
CA ASP A 107 7.82 15.28 1.30
C ASP A 107 9.04 14.98 2.17
N LEU A 108 9.87 14.03 1.75
CA LEU A 108 11.12 13.70 2.45
C LEU A 108 12.08 14.90 2.52
N LEU A 109 12.30 15.57 1.39
CA LEU A 109 13.14 16.78 1.35
C LEU A 109 12.55 17.90 2.21
N SER A 110 11.24 18.15 2.10
CA SER A 110 10.55 19.16 2.91
C SER A 110 10.70 18.86 4.41
N THR A 111 10.56 17.58 4.80
CA THR A 111 10.73 17.13 6.18
C THR A 111 12.17 17.30 6.67
N ALA A 112 13.16 16.90 5.87
CA ALA A 112 14.57 17.02 6.23
C ALA A 112 15.05 18.47 6.34
N MET A 113 14.49 19.36 5.52
CA MET A 113 14.81 20.79 5.54
C MET A 113 14.05 21.57 6.63
N HIS A 114 13.06 20.95 7.29
CA HIS A 114 12.26 21.62 8.30
C HIS A 114 13.03 21.81 9.62
N VAL A 115 13.12 23.06 10.08
CA VAL A 115 14.03 23.47 11.16
C VAL A 115 13.62 22.92 12.54
N SER A 116 12.34 22.60 12.76
CA SER A 116 11.86 22.22 14.10
C SER A 116 12.22 20.78 14.53
N LYS A 117 12.43 19.86 13.58
CA LYS A 117 12.78 18.46 13.81
C LYS A 117 13.60 17.93 12.62
N PRO A 118 14.91 18.22 12.57
CA PRO A 118 15.73 17.73 11.48
C PRO A 118 15.76 16.21 11.50
N LEU A 119 15.54 15.62 10.33
CA LEU A 119 15.68 14.18 10.13
C LEU A 119 17.17 13.84 10.18
N ASP A 120 17.56 12.88 11.03
CA ASP A 120 18.95 12.41 11.02
C ASP A 120 19.26 11.67 9.72
N GLU A 121 20.56 11.56 9.38
CA GLU A 121 20.98 10.95 8.12
C GLU A 121 20.60 9.47 8.00
N THR A 122 20.52 8.74 9.12
CA THR A 122 20.18 7.31 9.12
C THR A 122 18.70 7.10 8.83
N MET A 123 17.84 7.91 9.45
CA MET A 123 16.40 7.93 9.21
C MET A 123 16.10 8.36 7.76
N PHE A 124 16.87 9.29 7.21
CA PHE A 124 16.71 9.76 5.83
C PHE A 124 16.96 8.61 4.84
N ASP A 125 18.06 7.88 5.03
CA ASP A 125 18.38 6.71 4.20
C ASP A 125 17.35 5.59 4.37
N ALA A 126 16.87 5.35 5.60
CA ALA A 126 15.82 4.37 5.86
C ALA A 126 14.52 4.69 5.08
N TYR A 127 14.12 5.97 5.01
CA TYR A 127 13.00 6.39 4.18
C TYR A 127 13.25 6.15 2.69
N ILE A 128 14.46 6.40 2.19
CA ILE A 128 14.81 6.14 0.78
C ILE A 128 14.67 4.66 0.45
N GLU A 129 15.18 3.78 1.32
CA GLU A 129 15.08 2.34 1.11
C GLU A 129 13.62 1.85 1.17
N ASN A 130 12.81 2.38 2.09
CA ASN A 130 11.38 2.08 2.14
C ASN A 130 10.65 2.57 0.88
N MET A 131 10.98 3.76 0.36
CA MET A 131 10.41 4.28 -0.90
C MET A 131 10.80 3.42 -2.10
N ARG A 132 12.08 3.02 -2.20
CA ARG A 132 12.56 2.12 -3.26
C ARG A 132 11.87 0.75 -3.19
N ALA A 133 11.66 0.22 -1.98
CA ALA A 133 10.93 -1.03 -1.79
C ALA A 133 9.47 -0.90 -2.23
N PHE A 134 8.80 0.20 -1.88
CA PHE A 134 7.43 0.48 -2.34
C PHE A 134 7.33 0.64 -3.85
N GLU A 135 8.29 1.33 -4.48
CA GLU A 135 8.38 1.45 -5.94
C GLU A 135 8.62 0.10 -6.61
N GLN A 136 9.42 -0.76 -5.98
CA GLN A 136 9.63 -2.12 -6.46
C GLN A 136 8.36 -2.97 -6.33
N ASP A 137 7.57 -2.78 -5.27
CA ASP A 137 6.27 -3.43 -5.09
C ASP A 137 5.24 -2.94 -6.11
N LEU A 138 5.23 -1.64 -6.41
CA LEU A 138 4.46 -1.06 -7.51
C LEU A 138 4.84 -1.69 -8.85
N LYS A 139 6.14 -1.77 -9.15
CA LYS A 139 6.66 -2.36 -10.40
C LYS A 139 6.34 -3.85 -10.52
N ASN A 140 6.48 -4.58 -9.41
CA ASN A 140 6.06 -5.96 -9.28
C ASN A 140 4.58 -6.12 -9.65
N ASN A 141 3.76 -5.16 -9.24
CA ASN A 141 2.33 -5.09 -9.51
C ASN A 141 1.99 -4.21 -10.74
N HIS A 142 2.89 -4.18 -11.73
CA HIS A 142 2.69 -3.61 -13.07
C HIS A 142 2.49 -2.09 -13.15
N VAL A 143 2.98 -1.37 -12.15
CA VAL A 143 3.06 0.10 -12.15
C VAL A 143 4.53 0.51 -12.28
N ASP A 144 4.92 0.99 -13.46
CA ASP A 144 6.27 1.54 -13.65
C ASP A 144 6.36 2.93 -12.98
N VAL A 145 7.49 3.20 -12.32
CA VAL A 145 7.78 4.50 -11.71
C VAL A 145 8.99 5.10 -12.43
N ILE A 146 8.79 6.25 -13.09
CA ILE A 146 9.87 7.09 -13.62
C ILE A 146 10.09 8.24 -12.66
N LYS A 147 11.36 8.56 -12.41
CA LYS A 147 11.75 9.60 -11.48
C LYS A 147 12.62 10.61 -12.20
N VAL A 148 12.18 11.86 -12.25
CA VAL A 148 12.87 12.94 -12.97
C VAL A 148 13.18 14.08 -12.01
N TRP A 149 14.45 14.43 -11.93
CA TRP A 149 14.97 15.56 -11.19
C TRP A 149 15.33 16.70 -12.15
N PHE A 150 14.61 17.80 -12.04
CA PHE A 150 14.89 19.03 -12.77
C PHE A 150 15.94 19.84 -12.01
N ASP A 151 17.17 19.86 -12.51
CA ASP A 151 18.28 20.58 -11.89
C ASP A 151 18.48 21.95 -12.51
N LEU A 152 18.86 22.92 -11.68
CA LEU A 152 19.15 24.27 -12.12
C LEU A 152 20.32 24.83 -11.31
N PRO A 153 21.42 25.29 -11.96
CA PRO A 153 22.54 25.90 -11.26
C PRO A 153 22.11 27.12 -10.45
N TRP A 154 22.74 27.34 -9.29
CA TRP A 154 22.44 28.47 -8.39
C TRP A 154 22.41 29.82 -9.11
N LYS A 155 23.39 30.08 -10.00
CA LYS A 155 23.47 31.34 -10.75
C LYS A 155 22.25 31.54 -11.65
N SER A 156 21.85 30.50 -12.36
CA SER A 156 20.67 30.52 -13.23
C SER A 156 19.39 30.67 -12.44
N LEU A 157 19.28 30.00 -11.27
CA LEU A 157 18.19 30.17 -10.32
C LEU A 157 18.06 31.63 -9.85
N GLN A 158 19.16 32.26 -9.43
CA GLN A 158 19.14 33.67 -8.99
C GLN A 158 18.72 34.59 -10.13
N LYS A 159 19.25 34.39 -11.35
CA LYS A 159 18.84 35.17 -12.53
C LYS A 159 17.34 35.06 -12.80
N ARG A 160 16.75 33.87 -12.67
CA ARG A 160 15.29 33.67 -12.84
C ARG A 160 14.50 34.33 -11.73
N LEU A 161 14.96 34.24 -10.48
CA LEU A 161 14.34 34.91 -9.33
C LEU A 161 14.37 36.45 -9.44
N ASP A 162 15.40 37.03 -10.06
CA ASP A 162 15.54 38.47 -10.27
C ASP A 162 14.61 38.97 -11.38
N SER A 163 14.33 38.15 -12.39
CA SER A 163 13.39 38.48 -13.48
C SER A 163 11.91 38.30 -13.14
N MET A 164 11.61 37.78 -11.95
CA MET A 164 10.26 37.38 -11.56
C MET A 164 9.46 38.55 -10.99
N ASP A 165 8.18 38.64 -11.35
CA ASP A 165 7.30 39.70 -10.82
C ASP A 165 7.16 39.57 -9.29
N SER A 166 7.30 40.71 -8.61
CA SER A 166 7.00 40.90 -7.20
C SER A 166 5.67 40.29 -6.74
N SER A 167 4.65 40.28 -7.60
CA SER A 167 3.33 39.70 -7.31
C SER A 167 3.34 38.15 -7.25
N GLU A 168 4.30 37.53 -7.93
CA GLU A 168 4.50 36.07 -8.02
C GLU A 168 5.47 35.53 -6.97
N GLN A 169 6.37 36.37 -6.45
CA GLN A 169 7.39 36.01 -5.45
C GLN A 169 6.83 35.34 -4.18
N ARG A 170 5.59 35.65 -3.78
CA ARG A 170 4.94 35.01 -2.62
C ARG A 170 4.58 33.54 -2.84
N TRP A 171 4.43 33.10 -4.09
CA TRP A 171 4.00 31.74 -4.45
C TRP A 171 5.20 30.78 -4.62
N HIS A 172 6.40 31.30 -4.88
CA HIS A 172 7.62 30.51 -5.08
C HIS A 172 8.38 30.20 -3.79
N LYS A 173 7.66 29.63 -2.81
CA LYS A 173 8.21 29.04 -1.58
C LYS A 173 7.99 27.54 -1.58
N LEU A 174 8.31 26.86 -2.68
CA LEU A 174 8.21 25.40 -2.74
C LEU A 174 9.09 24.78 -1.64
N MET A 175 8.56 23.79 -0.93
CA MET A 175 9.14 23.22 0.32
C MET A 175 9.29 24.22 1.48
N GLY A 176 8.70 25.42 1.41
CA GLY A 176 8.83 26.47 2.42
C GLY A 176 10.24 27.08 2.50
N LEU A 177 11.07 26.86 1.48
CA LEU A 177 12.48 27.29 1.47
C LEU A 177 12.66 28.70 0.92
N ASP A 178 13.72 29.35 1.39
CA ASP A 178 14.25 30.58 0.82
C ASP A 178 15.31 30.22 -0.23
N TRP A 179 14.88 30.21 -1.49
CA TRP A 179 15.74 29.93 -2.65
C TRP A 179 16.74 31.05 -2.97
N ARG A 180 16.80 32.14 -2.18
CA ARG A 180 17.92 33.11 -2.16
C ARG A 180 19.00 32.76 -1.14
N ASN A 181 18.72 31.82 -0.23
CA ASN A 181 19.69 31.32 0.72
C ASN A 181 20.54 30.18 0.12
N LYS A 182 21.78 30.50 -0.24
CA LYS A 182 22.73 29.53 -0.82
C LYS A 182 22.94 28.30 0.05
N LYS A 183 22.95 28.44 1.38
CA LYS A 183 23.12 27.31 2.30
C LYS A 183 21.96 26.31 2.19
N GLN A 184 20.72 26.81 2.06
CA GLN A 184 19.55 25.94 1.88
C GLN A 184 19.61 25.20 0.54
N TYR A 185 19.97 25.90 -0.54
CA TYR A 185 20.21 25.28 -1.84
C TYR A 185 21.30 24.21 -1.79
N ASP A 186 22.46 24.51 -1.21
CA ASP A 186 23.58 23.57 -1.10
C ASP A 186 23.19 22.33 -0.26
N THR A 187 22.31 22.52 0.74
CA THR A 187 21.78 21.40 1.54
C THR A 187 20.86 20.51 0.71
N VAL A 188 19.93 21.08 -0.06
CA VAL A 188 19.06 20.32 -0.98
C VAL A 188 19.91 19.57 -2.01
N GLN A 189 20.94 20.23 -2.55
CA GLN A 189 21.89 19.63 -3.49
C GLN A 189 22.64 18.43 -2.87
N LYS A 190 23.06 18.53 -1.61
CA LYS A 190 23.67 17.41 -0.87
C LYS A 190 22.66 16.28 -0.62
N LEU A 191 21.45 16.59 -0.18
CA LEU A 191 20.43 15.59 0.14
C LEU A 191 19.97 14.83 -1.11
N ARG A 192 19.79 15.50 -2.25
CA ARG A 192 19.36 14.81 -3.48
C ARG A 192 20.33 13.72 -3.93
N GLN A 193 21.63 13.93 -3.74
CA GLN A 193 22.66 12.97 -4.15
C GLN A 193 22.48 11.60 -3.49
N ARG A 194 21.81 11.53 -2.33
CA ARG A 194 21.56 10.27 -1.61
C ARG A 194 20.49 9.41 -2.27
N PHE A 195 19.62 9.98 -3.10
CA PHE A 195 18.51 9.23 -3.71
C PHE A 195 18.46 9.30 -5.23
N THR A 196 19.27 10.14 -5.89
CA THR A 196 19.20 10.35 -7.35
C THR A 196 19.96 9.34 -8.22
N ASP A 197 20.57 8.30 -7.64
CA ASP A 197 21.35 7.31 -8.40
C ASP A 197 20.53 6.57 -9.48
N ASP A 198 19.23 6.43 -9.25
CA ASP A 198 18.26 5.80 -10.16
C ASP A 198 17.26 6.80 -10.78
N TRP A 199 17.62 8.09 -10.78
CA TRP A 199 16.81 9.17 -11.35
C TRP A 199 17.37 9.66 -12.69
N TYR A 200 16.49 10.16 -13.54
CA TYR A 200 16.88 11.01 -14.65
C TYR A 200 17.10 12.43 -14.14
N VAL A 201 18.32 12.96 -14.28
CA VAL A 201 18.65 14.34 -13.90
C VAL A 201 18.73 15.18 -15.18
N ILE A 202 17.90 16.20 -15.29
CA ILE A 202 17.82 17.09 -16.45
C ILE A 202 18.47 18.43 -16.08
N ASP A 203 19.45 18.87 -16.85
CA ASP A 203 19.93 20.26 -16.80
C ASP A 203 18.88 21.17 -17.44
N CYS A 204 18.36 22.11 -16.66
CA CYS A 204 17.25 22.95 -17.05
C CYS A 204 17.64 24.36 -17.47
N ASP A 205 18.93 24.62 -17.75
CA ASP A 205 19.38 25.93 -18.26
C ASP A 205 18.72 26.29 -19.59
N ASP A 206 18.65 25.33 -20.53
CA ASP A 206 17.95 25.45 -21.81
C ASP A 206 16.56 24.81 -21.77
N CYS A 207 15.53 25.57 -22.11
CA CYS A 207 14.15 25.10 -22.01
C CYS A 207 13.79 24.06 -23.07
N ILE A 208 14.30 24.19 -24.30
CA ILE A 208 14.00 23.28 -25.40
C ILE A 208 14.59 21.90 -25.11
N SER A 209 15.87 21.85 -24.73
CA SER A 209 16.55 20.65 -24.31
C SER A 209 15.85 19.99 -23.12
N ARG A 210 15.50 20.77 -22.08
CA ARG A 210 14.77 20.26 -20.91
C ARG A 210 13.47 19.55 -21.31
N ASP A 211 12.65 20.20 -22.12
CA ASP A 211 11.32 19.69 -22.48
C ASP A 211 11.44 18.43 -23.33
N GLN A 212 12.29 18.45 -24.36
CA GLN A 212 12.52 17.27 -25.20
C GLN A 212 13.15 16.11 -24.43
N GLN A 213 14.09 16.37 -23.53
CA GLN A 213 14.75 15.32 -22.74
C GLN A 213 13.74 14.66 -21.77
N PHE A 214 12.89 15.46 -21.11
CA PHE A 214 11.80 14.95 -20.29
C PHE A 214 10.82 14.08 -21.09
N ALA A 215 10.40 14.57 -22.26
CA ALA A 215 9.52 13.85 -23.16
C ALA A 215 10.13 12.53 -23.67
N GLN A 216 11.41 12.52 -24.03
CA GLN A 216 12.10 11.32 -24.51
C GLN A 216 12.24 10.25 -23.42
N TYR A 217 12.49 10.62 -22.16
CA TYR A 217 12.48 9.66 -21.05
C TYR A 217 11.11 9.02 -20.85
N ILE A 218 10.03 9.81 -20.99
CA ILE A 218 8.67 9.29 -20.92
C ILE A 218 8.39 8.37 -22.10
N LEU A 219 8.78 8.77 -23.32
CA LEU A 219 8.64 7.95 -24.52
C LEU A 219 9.32 6.59 -24.37
N GLN A 220 10.56 6.56 -23.87
CA GLN A 220 11.32 5.33 -23.63
C GLN A 220 10.56 4.39 -22.71
N ALA A 221 10.01 4.92 -21.62
CA ALA A 221 9.23 4.14 -20.68
C ALA A 221 7.90 3.67 -21.28
N LEU A 222 7.21 4.51 -22.07
CA LEU A 222 5.96 4.13 -22.73
C LEU A 222 6.17 2.99 -23.75
N LYS A 223 7.27 3.02 -24.52
CA LYS A 223 7.61 2.00 -25.52
C LYS A 223 7.89 0.62 -24.90
N LYS A 224 8.33 0.55 -23.64
CA LYS A 224 8.69 -0.72 -22.97
C LYS A 224 7.49 -1.38 -22.29
N LEU A 225 6.74 -2.23 -23.00
CA LEU A 225 5.67 -3.05 -22.38
C LEU A 225 6.25 -4.35 -21.74
N PRO A 226 5.98 -4.65 -20.46
CA PRO A 226 6.57 -5.79 -19.77
C PRO A 226 5.94 -7.12 -20.17
N LYS A 227 6.72 -8.21 -20.05
CA LYS A 227 6.18 -9.57 -19.93
C LYS A 227 6.03 -9.90 -18.45
N HIS A 228 4.80 -10.13 -18.00
CA HIS A 228 4.54 -10.34 -16.58
C HIS A 228 5.09 -11.70 -16.15
N LYS A 229 5.87 -11.71 -15.05
CA LYS A 229 6.40 -12.96 -14.49
C LYS A 229 5.23 -13.80 -13.98
N THR A 230 5.10 -15.02 -14.50
CA THR A 230 4.03 -15.95 -14.11
C THR A 230 4.57 -17.09 -13.24
N THR A 231 5.81 -17.50 -13.46
CA THR A 231 6.44 -18.65 -12.80
C THR A 231 7.63 -18.25 -11.94
N VAL A 232 7.86 -19.01 -10.87
CA VAL A 232 9.07 -18.91 -10.04
C VAL A 232 9.94 -20.13 -10.32
N ARG A 233 11.27 -19.94 -10.43
CA ARG A 233 12.22 -21.03 -10.69
C ARG A 233 12.56 -21.84 -9.43
N THR A 234 12.42 -21.24 -8.26
CA THR A 234 12.70 -21.90 -6.98
C THR A 234 11.54 -22.81 -6.57
N LYS A 235 11.88 -24.01 -6.09
CA LYS A 235 10.90 -24.93 -5.52
C LYS A 235 10.39 -24.35 -4.20
N TRP A 236 9.07 -24.22 -4.07
CA TRP A 236 8.46 -23.77 -2.82
C TRP A 236 8.69 -24.80 -1.71
N LYS A 237 9.24 -24.35 -0.58
CA LYS A 237 9.40 -25.18 0.61
C LYS A 237 8.20 -24.94 1.53
N GLN A 238 7.32 -25.95 1.58
CA GLN A 238 6.13 -25.95 2.42
C GLN A 238 6.51 -26.01 3.90
N THR A 239 5.88 -25.17 4.71
CA THR A 239 5.99 -25.16 6.17
C THR A 239 5.13 -26.28 6.76
N ALA A 240 5.62 -26.93 7.82
CA ALA A 240 4.83 -27.88 8.59
C ALA A 240 3.60 -27.20 9.21
N VAL A 241 2.46 -27.87 9.15
CA VAL A 241 1.20 -27.35 9.72
C VAL A 241 1.31 -27.34 11.25
N PRO A 242 1.08 -26.19 11.92
CA PRO A 242 1.11 -26.13 13.37
C PRO A 242 0.04 -27.01 14.02
N GLU A 243 0.37 -27.62 15.16
CA GLU A 243 -0.55 -28.47 15.92
C GLU A 243 -1.86 -27.75 16.28
N ALA A 244 -1.80 -26.46 16.62
CA ALA A 244 -2.97 -25.63 16.93
C ALA A 244 -3.99 -25.52 15.78
N LEU A 245 -3.59 -25.80 14.54
CA LEU A 245 -4.51 -25.89 13.39
C LEU A 245 -5.07 -27.28 13.19
N LEU A 246 -4.27 -28.32 13.47
CA LEU A 246 -4.66 -29.72 13.32
C LEU A 246 -5.61 -30.16 14.44
N GLN A 247 -5.32 -29.72 15.66
CA GLN A 247 -6.06 -30.05 16.87
C GLN A 247 -6.35 -28.77 17.67
N PRO A 248 -7.32 -27.95 17.21
CA PRO A 248 -7.73 -26.77 17.96
C PRO A 248 -8.25 -27.16 19.34
N ALA A 249 -7.90 -26.38 20.37
CA ALA A 249 -8.35 -26.63 21.74
C ALA A 249 -9.88 -26.72 21.84
N THR A 250 -10.35 -27.64 22.67
CA THR A 250 -11.78 -27.97 22.83
C THR A 250 -12.33 -27.54 24.19
N ASP A 251 -11.59 -26.71 24.94
CA ASP A 251 -12.02 -26.24 26.26
C ASP A 251 -13.31 -25.41 26.15
N GLU A 252 -14.36 -25.90 26.81
CA GLU A 252 -15.65 -25.22 26.86
C GLU A 252 -15.71 -24.27 28.05
N LEU A 253 -16.12 -23.03 27.78
CA LEU A 253 -16.40 -22.06 28.84
C LEU A 253 -17.86 -22.13 29.26
N ASP A 254 -18.12 -22.26 30.57
CA ASP A 254 -19.48 -22.23 31.09
C ASP A 254 -20.20 -20.92 30.70
N LYS A 255 -21.50 -21.01 30.48
CA LYS A 255 -22.30 -19.91 29.94
C LYS A 255 -22.39 -18.72 30.90
N ASP A 256 -22.46 -18.96 32.20
CA ASP A 256 -22.57 -17.88 33.18
C ASP A 256 -21.20 -17.25 33.41
N GLN A 257 -20.13 -18.05 33.49
CA GLN A 257 -18.75 -17.55 33.44
C GLN A 257 -18.48 -16.68 32.20
N TYR A 258 -18.91 -17.14 31.03
CA TYR A 258 -18.81 -16.39 29.78
C TYR A 258 -19.51 -15.04 29.84
N LYS A 259 -20.74 -14.97 30.35
CA LYS A 259 -21.48 -13.70 30.44
C LYS A 259 -20.74 -12.69 31.32
N ASP A 260 -20.22 -13.15 32.45
CA ASP A 260 -19.52 -12.32 33.42
C ASP A 260 -18.19 -11.81 32.86
N GLU A 261 -17.36 -12.69 32.27
CA GLU A 261 -16.12 -12.28 31.61
C GLU A 261 -16.39 -11.37 30.42
N LEU A 262 -17.38 -11.70 29.58
CA LEU A 262 -17.72 -10.91 28.41
C LEU A 262 -18.12 -9.49 28.80
N LYS A 263 -18.96 -9.31 29.83
CA LYS A 263 -19.39 -7.98 30.29
C LYS A 263 -18.20 -7.13 30.71
N LYS A 264 -17.25 -7.72 31.45
CA LYS A 264 -16.02 -7.04 31.90
C LYS A 264 -15.11 -6.69 30.71
N LEU A 265 -14.82 -7.68 29.86
CA LEU A 265 -13.85 -7.52 28.78
C LEU A 265 -14.35 -6.63 27.65
N THR A 266 -15.62 -6.68 27.25
CA THR A 266 -16.11 -5.78 26.18
C THR A 266 -16.08 -4.32 26.62
N LYS A 267 -16.30 -4.04 27.92
CA LYS A 267 -16.11 -2.69 28.48
C LYS A 267 -14.64 -2.29 28.43
N LYS A 268 -13.75 -3.12 28.97
CA LYS A 268 -12.31 -2.85 29.00
C LYS A 268 -11.71 -2.66 27.59
N VAL A 269 -12.08 -3.50 26.63
CA VAL A 269 -11.64 -3.38 25.22
C VAL A 269 -12.15 -2.08 24.61
N SER A 270 -13.41 -1.70 24.82
CA SER A 270 -13.94 -0.45 24.28
C SER A 270 -13.24 0.79 24.85
N GLU A 271 -12.89 0.77 26.14
CA GLU A 271 -12.15 1.85 26.79
C GLU A 271 -10.70 1.91 26.30
N ALA A 272 -10.03 0.75 26.17
CA ALA A 272 -8.67 0.66 25.65
C ALA A 272 -8.58 1.17 24.20
N LEU A 273 -9.46 0.71 23.32
CA LEU A 273 -9.51 1.16 21.93
C LEU A 273 -9.80 2.67 21.82
N ARG A 274 -10.73 3.19 22.64
CA ARG A 274 -11.09 4.62 22.64
C ARG A 274 -9.98 5.51 23.19
N ASN A 275 -9.20 5.04 24.16
CA ASN A 275 -8.20 5.86 24.84
C ASN A 275 -6.79 5.68 24.26
N ASP A 276 -6.55 4.69 23.40
CA ASP A 276 -5.26 4.57 22.72
C ASP A 276 -5.01 5.78 21.82
N SER A 277 -3.77 6.27 21.78
CA SER A 277 -3.39 7.42 20.93
C SER A 277 -3.07 7.01 19.49
N ARG A 278 -2.83 5.70 19.29
CA ARG A 278 -2.53 5.01 18.04
C ARG A 278 -3.82 4.65 17.31
N ASN A 279 -3.70 4.41 16.01
CA ASN A 279 -4.75 3.77 15.23
C ASN A 279 -4.72 2.26 15.50
N VAL A 280 -5.85 1.58 15.37
CA VAL A 280 -5.95 0.14 15.63
C VAL A 280 -6.60 -0.55 14.45
N VAL A 281 -5.86 -1.49 13.85
CA VAL A 281 -6.36 -2.35 12.78
C VAL A 281 -6.50 -3.76 13.30
N VAL A 282 -7.72 -4.30 13.25
CA VAL A 282 -8.02 -5.68 13.66
C VAL A 282 -8.37 -6.50 12.44
N THR A 283 -7.64 -7.59 12.21
CA THR A 283 -7.81 -8.44 11.03
C THR A 283 -8.30 -9.83 11.41
N PHE A 284 -9.27 -10.35 10.66
CA PHE A 284 -9.84 -11.68 10.86
C PHE A 284 -9.69 -12.56 9.63
N GLU A 285 -8.93 -13.64 9.79
CA GLU A 285 -8.88 -14.77 8.88
C GLU A 285 -9.30 -16.06 9.61
N GLY A 286 -9.45 -17.13 8.85
CA GLY A 286 -9.83 -18.45 9.35
C GLY A 286 -10.89 -19.12 8.49
N MET A 287 -11.05 -20.42 8.72
CA MET A 287 -11.92 -21.29 7.95
C MET A 287 -13.37 -20.79 7.91
N ASP A 288 -14.11 -21.17 6.86
CA ASP A 288 -15.53 -20.86 6.79
C ASP A 288 -16.28 -21.48 7.98
N ALA A 289 -17.25 -20.73 8.48
CA ALA A 289 -17.96 -20.99 9.74
C ALA A 289 -17.15 -20.99 11.06
N ALA A 290 -15.87 -20.58 11.07
CA ALA A 290 -15.08 -20.43 12.30
C ALA A 290 -15.65 -19.39 13.29
N GLY A 291 -16.37 -18.37 12.82
CA GLY A 291 -17.15 -17.46 13.67
C GLY A 291 -16.69 -16.00 13.72
N LYS A 292 -15.96 -15.53 12.69
CA LYS A 292 -15.45 -14.15 12.52
C LYS A 292 -16.46 -13.07 12.90
N GLY A 293 -17.60 -13.01 12.22
CA GLY A 293 -18.65 -12.03 12.51
C GLY A 293 -19.23 -12.10 13.93
N GLY A 294 -19.13 -13.25 14.61
CA GLY A 294 -19.52 -13.37 16.02
C GLY A 294 -18.52 -12.71 16.98
N ALA A 295 -17.22 -12.80 16.67
CA ALA A 295 -16.16 -12.14 17.43
C ALA A 295 -16.18 -10.62 17.21
N ILE A 296 -16.30 -10.16 15.95
CA ILE A 296 -16.42 -8.74 15.59
C ILE A 296 -17.56 -8.08 16.37
N LYS A 297 -18.74 -8.71 16.41
CA LYS A 297 -19.90 -8.23 17.18
C LYS A 297 -19.65 -8.09 18.69
N ARG A 298 -18.63 -8.73 19.26
CA ARG A 298 -18.27 -8.56 20.67
C ARG A 298 -17.28 -7.42 20.88
N ILE A 299 -16.37 -7.21 19.94
CA ILE A 299 -15.43 -6.08 19.95
C ILE A 299 -16.20 -4.77 19.92
N VAL A 300 -17.13 -4.63 18.97
CA VAL A 300 -17.87 -3.38 18.76
C VAL A 300 -19.06 -3.19 19.69
N LYS A 301 -19.30 -4.12 20.62
CA LYS A 301 -20.53 -4.15 21.44
C LYS A 301 -20.76 -2.86 22.24
N ASN A 302 -19.68 -2.27 22.76
CA ASN A 302 -19.70 -1.07 23.61
C ASN A 302 -19.06 0.14 22.92
N LEU A 303 -18.87 0.08 21.59
CA LEU A 303 -18.40 1.19 20.78
C LEU A 303 -19.60 1.81 20.05
N ASP A 304 -19.61 3.13 19.94
CA ASP A 304 -20.51 3.85 19.05
C ASP A 304 -20.11 3.54 17.58
N PRO A 305 -21.07 3.33 16.66
CA PRO A 305 -20.77 3.06 15.25
C PRO A 305 -19.90 4.11 14.55
N ARG A 306 -19.78 5.32 15.08
CA ARG A 306 -18.89 6.38 14.56
C ARG A 306 -17.42 6.19 14.98
N GLU A 307 -17.13 5.28 15.89
CA GLU A 307 -15.79 5.04 16.41
C GLU A 307 -15.00 4.02 15.60
N TYR A 308 -15.66 3.25 14.72
CA TYR A 308 -15.04 2.17 13.98
C TYR A 308 -15.59 2.01 12.57
N GLU A 309 -14.76 1.45 11.69
CA GLU A 309 -15.16 0.99 10.36
C GLU A 309 -14.99 -0.53 10.25
N ILE A 310 -15.94 -1.19 9.59
CA ILE A 310 -15.88 -2.64 9.32
C ILE A 310 -15.82 -2.85 7.81
N TYR A 311 -14.69 -3.37 7.34
CA TYR A 311 -14.49 -3.73 5.94
C TYR A 311 -14.67 -5.23 5.74
N THR A 312 -15.73 -5.62 5.03
CA THR A 312 -15.92 -7.00 4.56
C THR A 312 -15.25 -7.16 3.20
N ILE A 313 -14.12 -7.87 3.16
CA ILE A 313 -13.35 -8.04 1.93
C ILE A 313 -13.91 -9.22 1.14
N ALA A 314 -14.42 -8.92 -0.06
CA ALA A 314 -14.96 -9.88 -1.00
C ALA A 314 -14.07 -10.01 -2.24
N ALA A 315 -14.58 -10.71 -3.27
CA ALA A 315 -13.95 -10.78 -4.57
C ALA A 315 -13.65 -9.38 -5.13
N PRO A 316 -12.54 -9.21 -5.85
CA PRO A 316 -12.13 -7.93 -6.41
C PRO A 316 -13.10 -7.39 -7.47
N GLU A 317 -13.49 -6.12 -7.35
CA GLU A 317 -14.20 -5.43 -8.42
C GLU A 317 -13.26 -5.17 -9.61
N GLN A 318 -13.81 -5.01 -10.83
CA GLN A 318 -12.99 -4.82 -12.04
C GLN A 318 -12.04 -3.62 -11.95
N TYR A 319 -12.46 -2.52 -11.31
CA TYR A 319 -11.61 -1.34 -11.17
C TYR A 319 -10.45 -1.56 -10.18
N GLU A 320 -10.60 -2.48 -9.24
CA GLU A 320 -9.56 -2.83 -8.28
C GLU A 320 -8.58 -3.87 -8.88
N LEU A 321 -9.05 -4.77 -9.75
CA LEU A 321 -8.20 -5.73 -10.49
C LEU A 321 -7.17 -5.03 -11.38
N ARG A 322 -7.54 -3.86 -11.92
CA ARG A 322 -6.67 -3.04 -12.79
C ARG A 322 -5.62 -2.24 -12.02
N ARG A 323 -5.39 -2.56 -10.75
CA ARG A 323 -4.52 -1.82 -9.83
C ARG A 323 -3.64 -2.78 -9.04
N PRO A 324 -2.56 -2.30 -8.41
CA PRO A 324 -1.77 -3.14 -7.52
C PRO A 324 -2.63 -3.83 -6.46
N TYR A 325 -2.30 -5.07 -6.14
CA TYR A 325 -3.12 -5.89 -5.23
C TYR A 325 -3.43 -5.18 -3.92
N LEU A 326 -2.42 -4.57 -3.29
CA LEU A 326 -2.58 -3.92 -1.99
C LEU A 326 -3.37 -2.61 -2.04
N TRP A 327 -3.58 -2.02 -3.23
CA TRP A 327 -4.28 -0.75 -3.41
C TRP A 327 -5.67 -0.76 -2.76
N ARG A 328 -6.42 -1.86 -2.90
CA ARG A 328 -7.76 -2.01 -2.33
C ARG A 328 -7.79 -1.93 -0.80
N PHE A 329 -6.66 -2.15 -0.14
CA PHE A 329 -6.53 -2.08 1.33
C PHE A 329 -5.92 -0.75 1.74
N TRP A 330 -4.91 -0.27 1.01
CA TRP A 330 -4.34 1.08 1.20
C TRP A 330 -5.40 2.16 1.24
N THR A 331 -6.38 2.11 0.32
CA THR A 331 -7.45 3.10 0.28
C THR A 331 -8.52 2.95 1.36
N LYS A 332 -8.48 1.87 2.15
CA LYS A 332 -9.42 1.60 3.25
C LYS A 332 -8.81 1.89 4.63
N ILE A 333 -7.51 2.16 4.73
CA ILE A 333 -6.88 2.53 6.00
C ILE A 333 -6.64 4.03 5.97
N GLN A 334 -7.60 4.77 6.52
CA GLN A 334 -7.51 6.23 6.56
C GLN A 334 -6.87 6.71 7.87
N PRO A 335 -6.01 7.74 7.85
CA PRO A 335 -5.38 8.27 9.07
C PRO A 335 -6.38 8.77 10.12
N GLU A 336 -7.55 9.25 9.69
CA GLU A 336 -8.64 9.71 10.55
C GLU A 336 -9.43 8.58 11.23
N GLU A 337 -9.34 7.35 10.71
CA GLU A 337 -10.03 6.19 11.26
C GLU A 337 -9.23 5.59 12.42
N LYS A 338 -9.80 5.69 13.63
CA LYS A 338 -9.13 5.20 14.83
C LYS A 338 -9.16 3.68 14.94
N ILE A 339 -10.25 3.05 14.51
CA ILE A 339 -10.47 1.61 14.65
C ILE A 339 -10.99 1.06 13.32
N SER A 340 -10.18 0.27 12.63
CA SER A 340 -10.56 -0.40 11.38
C SER A 340 -10.57 -1.91 11.59
N ILE A 341 -11.68 -2.56 11.27
CA ILE A 341 -11.85 -4.01 11.43
C ILE A 341 -12.05 -4.65 10.05
N PHE A 342 -11.17 -5.59 9.69
CA PHE A 342 -11.24 -6.32 8.43
C PHE A 342 -11.77 -7.75 8.66
N ASP A 343 -12.91 -8.06 8.04
CA ASP A 343 -13.41 -9.44 7.90
C ASP A 343 -12.94 -9.98 6.54
N ARG A 344 -11.93 -10.86 6.57
CA ARG A 344 -11.00 -11.15 5.46
C ARG A 344 -10.16 -9.94 5.06
N THR A 345 -8.98 -10.17 4.49
CA THR A 345 -7.91 -9.15 4.41
C THR A 345 -7.02 -9.34 3.16
N TRP A 346 -5.89 -8.62 3.11
CA TRP A 346 -4.79 -8.83 2.16
C TRP A 346 -4.18 -10.23 2.20
N TYR A 347 -4.39 -11.00 3.26
CA TYR A 347 -3.97 -12.40 3.32
C TYR A 347 -4.72 -13.30 2.32
N GLY A 348 -5.81 -12.83 1.71
CA GLY A 348 -6.49 -13.54 0.61
C GLY A 348 -5.53 -13.98 -0.51
N ARG A 349 -4.52 -13.17 -0.84
CA ARG A 349 -3.49 -13.46 -1.87
C ARG A 349 -2.72 -14.75 -1.61
N VAL A 350 -2.42 -15.03 -0.35
CA VAL A 350 -1.63 -16.19 0.08
C VAL A 350 -2.49 -17.33 0.61
N LEU A 351 -3.82 -17.13 0.65
CA LEU A 351 -4.84 -18.10 1.05
C LEU A 351 -5.69 -18.50 -0.16
N VAL A 352 -6.92 -17.99 -0.26
CA VAL A 352 -7.90 -18.39 -1.28
C VAL A 352 -7.38 -18.20 -2.70
N GLU A 353 -6.64 -17.13 -2.99
CA GLU A 353 -6.16 -16.87 -4.35
C GLU A 353 -5.01 -17.79 -4.75
N ARG A 354 -4.22 -18.25 -3.78
CA ARG A 354 -3.18 -19.27 -3.99
C ARG A 354 -3.82 -20.63 -4.27
N ILE A 355 -4.88 -20.98 -3.54
CA ILE A 355 -5.53 -22.30 -3.62
C ILE A 355 -6.39 -22.42 -4.89
N GLU A 356 -7.20 -21.41 -5.17
CA GLU A 356 -8.08 -21.38 -6.35
C GLU A 356 -7.34 -20.96 -7.64
N GLY A 357 -6.06 -20.60 -7.55
CA GLY A 357 -5.23 -20.22 -8.70
C GLY A 357 -5.54 -18.84 -9.28
N PHE A 358 -6.24 -17.97 -8.54
CA PHE A 358 -6.47 -16.56 -8.93
C PHE A 358 -5.19 -15.72 -8.90
N ALA A 359 -4.21 -16.13 -8.09
CA ALA A 359 -2.88 -15.55 -8.07
C ALA A 359 -1.87 -16.49 -8.71
N LYS A 360 -1.05 -15.98 -9.62
CA LYS A 360 0.06 -16.74 -10.20
C LYS A 360 1.11 -17.05 -9.11
N PRO A 361 1.89 -18.15 -9.25
CA PRO A 361 2.97 -18.47 -8.32
C PRO A 361 3.91 -17.32 -7.99
N ALA A 362 4.31 -16.53 -8.99
CA ALA A 362 5.17 -15.37 -8.77
C ALA A 362 4.52 -14.25 -7.94
N GLU A 363 3.19 -14.12 -7.99
CA GLU A 363 2.44 -13.07 -7.31
C GLU A 363 2.24 -13.42 -5.84
N TRP A 364 1.76 -14.63 -5.51
CA TRP A 364 1.53 -14.98 -4.10
C TRP A 364 2.83 -15.27 -3.35
N GLN A 365 3.89 -15.76 -4.01
CA GLN A 365 5.17 -16.03 -3.33
C GLN A 365 5.89 -14.76 -2.89
N ARG A 366 5.81 -13.67 -3.66
CA ARG A 366 6.37 -12.38 -3.23
C ARG A 366 5.47 -11.64 -2.25
N ALA A 367 4.16 -11.95 -2.25
CA ALA A 367 3.17 -11.23 -1.45
C ALA A 367 3.46 -11.29 0.05
N TYR A 368 4.13 -12.33 0.56
CA TYR A 368 4.53 -12.40 1.96
C TYR A 368 5.44 -11.22 2.35
N ASP A 369 6.43 -10.90 1.53
CA ASP A 369 7.35 -9.78 1.80
C ASP A 369 6.66 -8.42 1.61
N GLU A 370 5.78 -8.31 0.60
CA GLU A 370 4.96 -7.11 0.36
C GLU A 370 4.01 -6.84 1.54
N ILE A 371 3.37 -7.89 2.07
CA ILE A 371 2.51 -7.81 3.27
C ILE A 371 3.31 -7.38 4.48
N ASN A 372 4.48 -7.97 4.72
CA ASN A 372 5.32 -7.61 5.88
C ASN A 372 5.77 -6.16 5.83
N ARG A 373 6.17 -5.63 4.66
CA ARG A 373 6.51 -4.21 4.48
C ARG A 373 5.30 -3.33 4.74
N PHE A 374 4.16 -3.66 4.16
CA PHE A 374 2.92 -2.91 4.38
C PHE A 374 2.52 -2.86 5.87
N GLU A 375 2.57 -3.98 6.57
CA GLU A 375 2.28 -4.03 8.00
C GLU A 375 3.31 -3.27 8.84
N LYS A 376 4.59 -3.32 8.45
CA LYS A 376 5.66 -2.56 9.10
C LYS A 376 5.46 -1.06 8.94
N ASP A 377 5.11 -0.60 7.73
CA ASP A 377 4.79 0.80 7.46
C ASP A 377 3.66 1.31 8.36
N LEU A 378 2.62 0.51 8.59
CA LEU A 378 1.52 0.87 9.50
C LEU A 378 2.00 0.95 10.95
N VAL A 379 2.74 -0.05 11.43
CA VAL A 379 3.21 -0.10 12.81
C VAL A 379 4.21 1.03 13.13
N ASP A 380 5.12 1.32 12.21
CA ASP A 380 6.07 2.43 12.34
C ASP A 380 5.35 3.78 12.40
N ASN A 381 4.15 3.86 11.82
CA ASN A 381 3.30 5.04 11.80
C ASN A 381 2.13 4.95 12.82
N GLN A 382 2.44 4.47 14.03
CA GLN A 382 1.54 4.49 15.18
C GLN A 382 0.21 3.75 14.92
N THR A 383 0.27 2.61 14.23
CA THR A 383 -0.86 1.68 14.11
C THR A 383 -0.59 0.40 14.90
N VAL A 384 -1.54 -0.01 15.74
CA VAL A 384 -1.53 -1.34 16.37
C VAL A 384 -2.24 -2.31 15.43
N LEU A 385 -1.51 -3.29 14.93
CA LEU A 385 -2.07 -4.36 14.11
C LEU A 385 -2.31 -5.61 14.95
N VAL A 386 -3.57 -6.07 15.00
CA VAL A 386 -3.97 -7.29 15.71
C VAL A 386 -4.50 -8.31 14.70
N LYS A 387 -3.81 -9.45 14.55
CA LYS A 387 -4.14 -10.45 13.51
C LYS A 387 -4.69 -11.73 14.11
N PHE A 388 -5.88 -12.12 13.69
CA PHE A 388 -6.56 -13.32 14.19
C PHE A 388 -6.73 -14.37 13.10
N TRP A 389 -6.29 -15.58 13.40
CA TRP A 389 -6.74 -16.77 12.70
C TRP A 389 -7.70 -17.56 13.57
N LEU A 390 -8.94 -17.71 13.12
CA LEU A 390 -9.93 -18.53 13.80
C LEU A 390 -9.83 -19.99 13.34
N ALA A 391 -9.23 -20.84 14.18
CA ALA A 391 -9.06 -22.26 13.95
C ALA A 391 -10.31 -23.03 14.42
N ILE A 392 -10.85 -23.89 13.57
CA ILE A 392 -12.01 -24.75 13.86
C ILE A 392 -11.64 -26.16 13.43
N SER A 393 -12.12 -27.19 14.13
CA SER A 393 -11.93 -28.56 13.66
C SER A 393 -12.81 -28.86 12.45
N LYS A 394 -12.40 -29.84 11.66
CA LYS A 394 -13.10 -30.25 10.44
C LYS A 394 -14.51 -30.73 10.79
N GLU A 395 -14.69 -31.40 11.91
CA GLU A 395 -15.96 -31.95 12.40
C GLU A 395 -16.91 -30.82 12.83
N GLU A 396 -16.42 -29.85 13.60
CA GLU A 396 -17.22 -28.74 14.09
C GLU A 396 -17.61 -27.78 12.96
N GLN A 397 -16.78 -27.62 11.93
CA GLN A 397 -17.17 -26.90 10.71
C GLN A 397 -18.41 -27.53 10.06
N GLU A 398 -18.41 -28.85 9.88
CA GLU A 398 -19.52 -29.57 9.26
C GLU A 398 -20.80 -29.49 10.09
N ALA A 399 -20.67 -29.66 11.41
CA ALA A 399 -21.78 -29.47 12.33
C ALA A 399 -22.40 -28.07 12.18
N ARG A 400 -21.56 -27.02 12.05
CA ARG A 400 -22.02 -25.65 11.81
C ARG A 400 -22.66 -25.44 10.45
N PHE A 401 -22.18 -26.11 9.40
CA PHE A 401 -22.77 -26.03 8.07
C PHE A 401 -24.18 -26.61 8.09
N LYS A 402 -24.33 -27.85 8.59
CA LYS A 402 -25.64 -28.51 8.76
C LYS A 402 -26.60 -27.69 9.63
N ALA A 403 -26.13 -27.15 10.75
CA ALA A 403 -26.96 -26.31 11.61
C ALA A 403 -27.40 -24.99 10.93
N ARG A 404 -26.59 -24.41 10.05
CA ARG A 404 -26.95 -23.20 9.28
C ARG A 404 -27.99 -23.49 8.22
N GLU A 405 -27.90 -24.63 7.54
CA GLU A 405 -28.90 -25.08 6.55
C GLU A 405 -30.28 -25.26 7.18
N GLN A 406 -30.31 -25.77 8.42
CA GLN A 406 -31.53 -26.00 9.19
C GLN A 406 -32.11 -24.73 9.84
N THR A 407 -31.31 -23.66 10.00
CA THR A 407 -31.77 -22.42 10.64
C THR A 407 -32.27 -21.41 9.60
N PRO A 408 -33.57 -21.04 9.55
CA PRO A 408 -34.14 -20.24 8.47
C PRO A 408 -33.39 -18.92 8.18
N HIS A 409 -33.05 -18.16 9.23
CA HIS A 409 -32.34 -16.87 9.11
C HIS A 409 -30.80 -17.00 9.00
N LYS A 410 -30.26 -18.22 8.85
CA LYS A 410 -28.83 -18.46 8.57
C LYS A 410 -28.59 -19.26 7.31
N ARG A 411 -29.65 -19.76 6.67
CA ARG A 411 -29.58 -20.58 5.46
C ARG A 411 -28.82 -19.89 4.33
N PHE A 412 -28.99 -18.57 4.19
CA PHE A 412 -28.27 -17.75 3.21
C PHE A 412 -26.75 -17.64 3.45
N LYS A 413 -26.24 -18.11 4.60
CA LYS A 413 -24.82 -18.08 4.97
C LYS A 413 -24.06 -19.37 4.61
N ILE A 414 -24.70 -20.30 3.89
CA ILE A 414 -24.08 -21.50 3.33
C ILE A 414 -24.45 -21.55 1.85
N THR A 415 -23.44 -21.74 1.04
CA THR A 415 -23.48 -21.81 -0.41
C THR A 415 -22.80 -23.10 -0.87
N PRO A 416 -23.02 -23.55 -2.13
CA PRO A 416 -22.28 -24.68 -2.68
C PRO A 416 -20.76 -24.47 -2.68
N GLU A 417 -20.32 -23.21 -2.75
CA GLU A 417 -18.92 -22.82 -2.68
C GLU A 417 -18.29 -23.11 -1.30
N ASP A 418 -19.03 -22.93 -0.21
CA ASP A 418 -18.53 -23.28 1.14
C ASP A 418 -18.21 -24.78 1.26
N TRP A 419 -19.03 -25.64 0.66
CA TRP A 419 -18.79 -27.09 0.61
C TRP A 419 -17.61 -27.45 -0.30
N ARG A 420 -17.43 -26.73 -1.42
CA ARG A 420 -16.24 -26.88 -2.29
C ARG A 420 -14.97 -26.50 -1.54
N ASN A 421 -14.95 -25.35 -0.87
CA ASN A 421 -13.79 -24.87 -0.09
C ASN A 421 -13.39 -25.86 1.01
N ARG A 422 -14.37 -26.52 1.64
CA ARG A 422 -14.12 -27.59 2.61
C ARG A 422 -13.38 -28.79 1.99
N GLY A 423 -13.57 -29.06 0.69
CA GLY A 423 -12.80 -30.07 -0.05
C GLY A 423 -11.30 -29.77 -0.09
N HIS A 424 -10.92 -28.49 -0.05
CA HIS A 424 -9.54 -28.01 -0.05
C HIS A 424 -8.96 -27.83 1.37
N TRP A 425 -9.51 -28.51 2.38
CA TRP A 425 -9.13 -28.32 3.79
C TRP A 425 -7.62 -28.36 4.03
N ASP A 426 -6.93 -29.40 3.53
CA ASP A 426 -5.50 -29.59 3.75
C ASP A 426 -4.66 -28.53 3.04
N GLU A 427 -5.13 -28.02 1.89
CA GLU A 427 -4.49 -26.92 1.17
C GLU A 427 -4.60 -25.60 1.95
N TYR A 428 -5.75 -25.33 2.58
CA TYR A 428 -5.91 -24.19 3.47
C TYR A 428 -5.01 -24.29 4.70
N LEU A 429 -4.87 -25.48 5.30
CA LEU A 429 -3.94 -25.69 6.42
C LEU A 429 -2.49 -25.41 6.02
N ASN A 430 -2.07 -25.92 4.87
CA ASN A 430 -0.74 -25.67 4.31
C ASN A 430 -0.50 -24.18 3.99
N ALA A 431 -1.48 -23.50 3.37
CA ALA A 431 -1.40 -22.09 3.06
C ALA A 431 -1.33 -21.22 4.35
N ALA A 432 -2.13 -21.55 5.37
CA ALA A 432 -2.11 -20.89 6.66
C ALA A 432 -0.77 -21.10 7.40
N ALA A 433 -0.20 -22.31 7.33
CA ALA A 433 1.12 -22.60 7.91
C ALA A 433 2.22 -21.73 7.29
N ASP A 434 2.27 -21.63 5.96
CA ASP A 434 3.22 -20.75 5.26
C ASP A 434 2.97 -19.27 5.58
N MET A 435 1.71 -18.87 5.71
CA MET A 435 1.34 -17.52 6.10
C MET A 435 1.89 -17.18 7.49
N PHE A 436 1.70 -18.05 8.48
CA PHE A 436 2.23 -17.81 9.82
C PHE A 436 3.75 -17.76 9.84
N GLU A 437 4.42 -18.74 9.24
CA GLU A 437 5.89 -18.78 9.20
C GLU A 437 6.48 -17.50 8.62
N ARG A 438 5.85 -16.94 7.58
CA ARG A 438 6.41 -15.82 6.82
C ARG A 438 5.92 -14.46 7.29
N THR A 439 4.82 -14.38 8.05
CA THR A 439 4.20 -13.10 8.42
C THR A 439 3.88 -12.96 9.91
N ASN A 440 4.23 -13.95 10.74
CA ASN A 440 4.20 -13.81 12.19
C ASN A 440 5.46 -13.07 12.66
N THR A 441 5.42 -11.74 12.62
CA THR A 441 6.53 -10.88 13.03
C THR A 441 6.38 -10.42 14.47
N GLU A 442 7.45 -9.95 15.10
CA GLU A 442 7.41 -9.41 16.46
C GLU A 442 6.47 -8.20 16.57
N TYR A 443 6.46 -7.35 15.54
CA TYR A 443 5.67 -6.11 15.50
C TYR A 443 4.20 -6.35 15.11
N ALA A 444 3.90 -7.44 14.41
CA ALA A 444 2.56 -7.83 14.00
C ALA A 444 2.38 -9.35 14.16
N PRO A 445 2.16 -9.86 15.38
CA PRO A 445 2.02 -11.29 15.62
C PRO A 445 0.64 -11.80 15.17
N TRP A 446 0.59 -13.10 14.85
CA TRP A 446 -0.64 -13.85 14.63
C TRP A 446 -1.17 -14.45 15.94
N HIS A 447 -2.47 -14.28 16.18
CA HIS A 447 -3.21 -14.95 17.24
C HIS A 447 -4.06 -16.07 16.66
N ILE A 448 -3.60 -17.31 16.82
CA ILE A 448 -4.38 -18.51 16.48
C ILE A 448 -5.36 -18.77 17.63
N VAL A 449 -6.66 -18.64 17.35
CA VAL A 449 -7.73 -18.78 18.34
C VAL A 449 -8.53 -20.03 18.01
N ALA A 450 -8.56 -21.00 18.92
CA ALA A 450 -9.43 -22.16 18.80
C ALA A 450 -10.89 -21.72 18.94
N THR A 451 -11.74 -22.15 18.01
CA THR A 451 -13.11 -21.67 17.87
C THR A 451 -14.18 -22.73 17.95
N ASN A 452 -13.82 -23.96 18.33
CA ASN A 452 -14.79 -25.02 18.55
C ASN A 452 -15.83 -24.59 19.58
N ASP A 453 -15.39 -24.13 20.76
CA ASP A 453 -16.23 -23.33 21.64
C ASP A 453 -16.21 -21.84 21.26
N LYS A 454 -17.39 -21.30 20.96
CA LYS A 454 -17.55 -19.89 20.58
C LYS A 454 -17.42 -18.95 21.78
N TYR A 455 -17.67 -19.42 23.01
CA TYR A 455 -17.57 -18.58 24.19
C TYR A 455 -16.10 -18.31 24.51
N SER A 456 -15.30 -19.36 24.68
CA SER A 456 -13.84 -19.31 24.82
C SER A 456 -13.19 -18.44 23.74
N ALA A 457 -13.50 -18.68 22.46
CA ALA A 457 -12.92 -17.92 21.34
C ALA A 457 -13.13 -16.41 21.44
N ARG A 458 -14.35 -15.98 21.79
CA ARG A 458 -14.68 -14.55 21.89
C ARG A 458 -13.92 -13.89 23.05
N ILE A 459 -13.78 -14.60 24.17
CA ILE A 459 -13.01 -14.12 25.31
C ILE A 459 -11.53 -14.01 24.95
N GLN A 460 -10.96 -15.02 24.28
CA GLN A 460 -9.56 -15.00 23.82
C GLN A 460 -9.28 -13.84 22.85
N VAL A 461 -10.18 -13.58 21.89
CA VAL A 461 -10.05 -12.43 20.98
C VAL A 461 -10.00 -11.11 21.75
N LEU A 462 -10.89 -10.90 22.74
CA LEU A 462 -10.89 -9.68 23.54
C LEU A 462 -9.62 -9.55 24.39
N LYS A 463 -9.16 -10.65 25.02
CA LYS A 463 -7.91 -10.68 25.79
C LYS A 463 -6.69 -10.39 24.91
N ALA A 464 -6.63 -10.93 23.69
CA ALA A 464 -5.54 -10.68 22.75
C ALA A 464 -5.49 -9.21 22.29
N ILE A 465 -6.64 -8.57 22.08
CA ILE A 465 -6.70 -7.13 21.78
C ILE A 465 -6.11 -6.33 22.95
N LEU A 466 -6.53 -6.60 24.20
CA LEU A 466 -6.00 -5.89 25.38
C LEU A 466 -4.49 -6.06 25.53
N LYS A 467 -4.00 -7.30 25.35
CA LYS A 467 -2.57 -7.62 25.38
C LYS A 467 -1.80 -6.79 24.34
N GLN A 468 -2.31 -6.69 23.11
CA GLN A 468 -1.61 -5.99 22.05
C GLN A 468 -1.68 -4.46 22.17
N LEU A 469 -2.74 -3.95 22.80
CA LEU A 469 -2.82 -2.56 23.23
C LEU A 469 -1.96 -2.27 24.48
N LYS A 470 -1.42 -3.30 25.14
CA LYS A 470 -0.70 -3.22 26.43
C LYS A 470 -1.56 -2.62 27.55
N ALA A 471 -2.83 -3.02 27.59
CA ALA A 471 -3.84 -2.51 28.50
C ALA A 471 -4.38 -3.61 29.44
N ASP A 472 -3.51 -4.52 29.89
CA ASP A 472 -3.87 -5.75 30.64
C ASP A 472 -4.51 -5.53 32.01
#